data_AF-A0A957Q688-F1
#
_entry.id   AF-A0A957Q688-F1
#
_cell.length_a   1.000
_cell.length_b   1.000
_cell.length_c   1.000
_cell.angle_alpha   90.00
_cell.angle_beta   90.00
_cell.angle_gamma   90.00
#
_symmetry.space_group_name_H-M   'P 1'
#
loop_
_entity.id
_entity.type
_entity.pdbx_description
1 polymer ?
#
loop_
_entity_poly.entity_id
_entity_poly.type
_entity_poly.pdbx_seq_one_letter_code
_entity_poly.pdbx_strand_id
1 'polypeptide(L)'
;QAIDWLKLMWAPILPHSSERLHTMLGYQAPLFGHQYTEVIDDARGQHLALRYDHSGATGRWAATELPVGQALQQPSALFVKLDDEAMEAKLSGGAS
;
A
#
# COMPACT_ATOMS: atom_id res chain seq x y z
N GLN A 1 9.02 13.14 -11.55
CA GLN A 1 9.57 11.87 -12.06
C GLN A 1 10.19 11.01 -10.96
N ALA A 2 11.31 11.37 -10.33
CA ALA A 2 11.97 10.49 -9.34
C ALA A 2 11.06 9.98 -8.21
N ILE A 3 10.23 10.84 -7.61
CA ILE A 3 9.27 10.46 -6.55
C ILE A 3 8.24 9.44 -7.04
N ASP A 4 7.80 9.57 -8.29
CA ASP A 4 6.83 8.68 -8.90
C ASP A 4 7.41 7.29 -9.17
N TRP A 5 8.72 7.20 -9.46
CA TRP A 5 9.41 5.91 -9.56
C TRP A 5 9.71 5.30 -8.20
N LEU A 6 10.03 6.11 -7.19
CA LEU A 6 10.26 5.64 -5.83
C LEU A 6 9.03 4.90 -5.29
N LYS A 7 7.81 5.39 -5.53
CA LYS A 7 6.60 4.67 -5.10
C LYS A 7 6.53 3.24 -5.69
N LEU A 8 7.02 3.03 -6.92
CA LEU A 8 7.02 1.71 -7.56
C LEU A 8 8.15 0.82 -7.04
N MET A 9 9.35 1.39 -6.85
CA MET A 9 10.49 0.64 -6.33
C MET A 9 10.26 0.17 -4.89
N TRP A 10 9.58 0.97 -4.07
CA TRP A 10 9.27 0.65 -2.68
C TRP A 10 7.98 -0.15 -2.51
N ALA A 11 7.14 -0.28 -3.55
CA ALA A 11 5.86 -1.00 -3.49
C ALA A 11 5.93 -2.40 -2.88
N PRO A 12 6.95 -3.25 -3.16
CA PRO A 12 7.03 -4.59 -2.58
C PRO A 12 7.29 -4.63 -1.06
N ILE A 13 7.86 -3.57 -0.47
CA ILE A 13 8.26 -3.55 0.95
C ILE A 13 7.56 -2.47 1.77
N LEU A 14 7.00 -1.45 1.12
CA LEU A 14 6.24 -0.35 1.71
C LEU A 14 4.92 -0.15 0.93
N PRO A 15 4.05 -1.17 0.83
CA PRO A 15 2.87 -1.12 -0.05
C PRO A 15 1.93 0.03 0.32
N HIS A 16 1.62 0.20 1.61
CA HIS A 16 0.70 1.26 2.05
C HIS A 16 1.24 2.67 1.80
N SER A 17 2.53 2.93 2.07
CA SER A 17 3.13 4.24 1.79
C SER A 17 3.22 4.51 0.29
N SER A 18 3.47 3.47 -0.51
CA SER A 18 3.52 3.56 -1.97
C SER A 18 2.16 3.89 -2.56
N GLU A 19 1.08 3.26 -2.07
CA GLU A 19 -0.30 3.58 -2.44
C GLU A 19 -0.68 5.01 -2.00
N ARG A 20 -0.37 5.41 -0.76
CA ARG A 20 -0.63 6.78 -0.29
C ARG A 20 0.09 7.81 -1.15
N LEU A 21 1.34 7.57 -1.51
CA LEU A 21 2.09 8.44 -2.43
C LEU A 21 1.48 8.43 -3.83
N HIS A 22 1.01 7.27 -4.32
CA HIS A 22 0.29 7.14 -5.59
C HIS A 22 -0.93 8.07 -5.62
N THR A 23 -1.76 8.04 -4.58
CA THR A 23 -2.91 8.94 -4.44
C THR A 23 -2.48 10.42 -4.33
N MET A 24 -1.44 10.73 -3.54
CA MET A 24 -0.92 12.11 -3.41
C MET A 24 -0.44 12.68 -4.74
N LEU A 25 0.12 11.83 -5.60
CA LEU A 25 0.54 12.24 -6.94
C LEU A 25 -0.62 12.45 -7.91
N GLY A 26 -1.87 12.26 -7.48
CA GLY A 26 -3.08 12.54 -8.27
C GLY A 26 -3.61 11.36 -9.08
N TYR A 27 -3.04 10.17 -8.91
CA TYR A 27 -3.54 8.96 -9.56
C TYR A 27 -4.86 8.50 -8.91
N GLN A 28 -5.83 8.13 -9.74
CA GLN A 28 -7.20 7.81 -9.32
C GLN A 28 -7.47 6.31 -9.18
N ALA A 29 -6.74 5.50 -9.96
CA ALA A 29 -6.81 4.05 -9.84
C ALA A 29 -5.79 3.58 -8.81
N PRO A 30 -6.07 2.50 -8.06
CA PRO A 30 -5.17 2.04 -7.02
C PRO A 30 -3.93 1.37 -7.63
N LEU A 31 -2.81 1.46 -6.92
CA LEU A 31 -1.60 0.72 -7.25
C LEU A 31 -1.78 -0.77 -7.00
N PHE A 32 -2.47 -1.14 -5.91
CA PHE A 32 -2.75 -2.52 -5.52
C PHE A 32 -4.23 -2.90 -5.68
N GLY A 33 -4.48 -4.20 -5.69
CA GLY A 33 -5.82 -4.79 -5.60
C GLY A 33 -6.29 -4.87 -4.16
N HIS A 34 -7.45 -5.47 -3.97
CA HIS A 34 -8.03 -5.65 -2.65
C HIS A 34 -7.89 -7.09 -2.16
N GLN A 35 -7.48 -7.23 -0.91
CA GLN A 35 -7.43 -8.51 -0.22
C GLN A 35 -8.71 -8.69 0.61
N TYR A 36 -9.28 -9.89 0.59
CA TYR A 36 -10.51 -10.22 1.32
C TYR A 36 -10.49 -11.68 1.77
N THR A 37 -11.35 -12.02 2.72
CA THR A 37 -11.56 -13.41 3.13
C THR A 37 -12.83 -13.95 2.51
N GLU A 38 -12.81 -15.23 2.15
CA GLU A 38 -13.96 -15.94 1.59
C GLU A 38 -14.00 -17.36 2.15
N VAL A 39 -15.20 -17.84 2.46
CA VAL A 39 -15.40 -19.24 2.84
C VAL A 39 -15.55 -20.06 1.56
N ILE A 40 -14.61 -20.98 1.35
CA ILE A 40 -14.58 -21.87 0.18
C ILE A 40 -15.02 -23.26 0.60
N ASP A 41 -15.86 -23.89 -0.21
CA ASP A 41 -16.22 -25.30 -0.12
C ASP A 41 -15.59 -26.06 -1.28
N ASP A 42 -14.65 -26.97 -0.98
CA ASP A 42 -13.94 -27.78 -1.96
C ASP A 42 -13.79 -29.24 -1.47
N ALA A 43 -13.05 -30.08 -2.21
CA ALA A 43 -12.86 -31.49 -1.87
C ALA A 43 -12.21 -31.74 -0.49
N ARG A 44 -11.65 -30.71 0.17
CA ARG A 44 -11.06 -30.75 1.52
C ARG A 44 -12.02 -30.26 2.60
N GLY A 45 -13.24 -29.87 2.22
CA GLY A 45 -14.28 -29.32 3.10
C GLY A 45 -14.26 -27.79 3.18
N GLN A 46 -15.17 -27.26 4.01
CA GLN A 46 -15.36 -25.82 4.15
C GLN A 46 -14.24 -25.16 4.97
N HIS A 47 -13.61 -24.12 4.43
CA HIS A 47 -12.56 -23.39 5.14
C HIS A 47 -12.49 -21.91 4.71
N LEU A 48 -11.94 -21.07 5.58
CA LEU A 48 -11.68 -19.66 5.29
C LEU A 48 -10.39 -19.52 4.48
N ALA A 49 -10.49 -18.86 3.33
CA ALA A 49 -9.36 -18.54 2.47
C ALA A 49 -9.12 -17.04 2.41
N LEU A 50 -7.84 -16.67 2.27
CA LEU A 50 -7.42 -15.31 1.98
C LEU A 50 -7.28 -15.16 0.47
N ARG A 51 -8.10 -14.29 -0.13
CA ARG A 51 -8.13 -14.04 -1.57
C ARG A 51 -7.68 -12.63 -1.89
N TYR A 52 -7.26 -12.45 -3.14
CA TYR A 52 -6.83 -11.18 -3.68
C TYR A 52 -7.50 -10.95 -5.03
N ASP A 53 -8.21 -9.83 -5.16
CA ASP A 53 -8.76 -9.38 -6.43
C ASP A 53 -7.93 -8.20 -6.94
N HIS A 54 -7.32 -8.43 -8.09
CA HIS A 54 -6.45 -7.48 -8.79
C HIS A 54 -7.18 -6.73 -9.91
N SER A 55 -8.48 -6.96 -10.12
CA SER A 55 -9.25 -6.40 -11.23
C SER A 55 -9.21 -4.87 -11.30
N GLY A 56 -9.16 -4.19 -10.15
CA GLY A 56 -9.03 -2.74 -10.04
C GLY A 56 -7.59 -2.22 -9.97
N ALA A 57 -6.59 -3.10 -9.84
CA ALA A 57 -5.20 -2.71 -9.64
C ALA A 57 -4.55 -2.23 -10.94
N THR A 58 -3.83 -1.10 -10.88
CA THR A 58 -3.14 -0.54 -12.06
C THR A 58 -1.61 -0.55 -11.94
N GLY A 59 -1.08 -1.00 -10.81
CA GLY A 59 0.35 -1.11 -10.58
C GLY A 59 1.06 -1.95 -11.62
N ARG A 60 2.06 -1.36 -12.26
CA ARG A 60 3.00 -2.03 -13.16
C ARG A 60 4.41 -1.67 -12.76
N TRP A 61 5.29 -2.65 -12.70
CA TRP A 61 6.71 -2.41 -12.48
C TRP A 61 7.37 -1.90 -13.76
N ALA A 62 7.08 -0.65 -14.10
CA ALA A 62 7.62 0.02 -15.28
C ALA A 62 7.88 1.48 -14.95
N ALA A 63 8.98 2.02 -15.49
CA ALA A 63 9.20 3.46 -15.45
C ALA A 63 8.10 4.14 -16.28
N THR A 64 7.32 4.98 -15.63
CA THR A 64 6.24 5.75 -16.25
C THR A 64 6.50 7.23 -16.04
N GLU A 65 5.99 8.06 -16.95
CA GLU A 65 6.06 9.50 -16.80
C GLU A 65 4.82 10.01 -16.08
N LEU A 66 5.05 10.78 -15.01
CA LEU A 66 4.00 11.60 -14.42
C LEU A 66 3.68 12.75 -15.42
N PRO A 67 2.45 12.84 -15.95
CA PRO A 67 2.08 13.85 -16.93
C PRO A 67 2.23 15.27 -16.38
N VAL A 68 2.73 16.19 -17.22
CA VAL A 68 2.80 17.61 -16.89
C VAL A 68 1.38 18.16 -16.71
N GLY A 69 1.15 18.94 -15.67
CA GLY A 69 -0.16 19.52 -15.36
C GLY A 69 -1.11 18.58 -14.61
N GLN A 70 -0.69 17.36 -14.27
CA GLN A 70 -1.45 16.49 -13.38
C GLN A 70 -1.62 17.16 -12.01
N ALA A 71 -2.87 17.31 -11.58
CA ALA A 71 -3.20 17.90 -10.29
C ALA A 71 -2.78 16.95 -9.16
N LEU A 72 -1.86 17.42 -8.32
CA LEU A 72 -1.43 16.70 -7.12
C LEU A 72 -2.47 16.91 -6.00
N GLN A 73 -2.67 15.88 -5.18
CA GLN A 73 -3.49 16.01 -3.97
C GLN A 73 -2.66 16.61 -2.83
N GLN A 74 -3.33 17.10 -1.79
CA GLN A 74 -2.68 17.68 -0.61
C GLN A 74 -1.65 16.68 -0.03
N PRO A 75 -0.36 17.03 0.02
CA PRO A 75 0.65 16.16 0.62
C PRO A 75 0.38 15.94 2.11
N SER A 76 0.64 14.73 2.58
CA SER A 76 0.69 14.42 4.02
C SER A 76 1.92 13.59 4.33
N ALA A 77 2.36 13.63 5.60
CA ALA A 77 3.51 12.85 6.04
C ALA A 77 3.27 11.35 5.81
N LEU A 78 4.18 10.70 5.08
CA LEU A 78 4.15 9.25 4.85
C LEU A 78 4.67 8.47 6.07
N PHE A 79 5.57 9.07 6.84
CA PHE A 79 6.21 8.46 8.00
C PHE A 79 6.21 9.42 9.18
N VAL A 80 6.02 8.87 10.37
CA VAL A 80 6.23 9.56 11.64
C VAL A 80 7.51 8.99 12.23
N LYS A 81 8.36 9.87 12.76
CA LYS A 81 9.58 9.45 13.43
C LYS A 81 9.19 8.60 14.65
N LEU A 82 9.86 7.46 14.83
CA LEU A 82 9.82 6.74 16.09
C LEU A 82 10.83 7.42 17.02
N ASP A 83 10.35 8.10 18.04
CA ASP A 83 11.17 8.63 19.13
C ASP A 83 11.30 7.60 20.26
N ASP A 84 12.13 7.94 21.24
CA ASP A 84 12.49 7.02 22.33
C ASP A 84 11.24 6.65 23.16
N GLU A 85 10.37 7.63 23.46
CA GLU A 85 9.11 7.40 24.17
C GLU A 85 8.16 6.46 23.41
N ALA A 86 7.97 6.68 22.11
CA ALA A 86 7.14 5.82 21.27
C ALA A 86 7.72 4.41 21.10
N MET A 87 9.05 4.27 21.14
CA MET A 87 9.72 2.97 21.12
C MET A 87 9.47 2.20 22.41
N GLU A 88 9.66 2.85 23.57
CA GLU A 88 9.43 2.25 24.90
C GLU A 88 7.98 1.78 25.08
N ALA A 89 7.01 2.57 24.63
CA ALA A 89 5.60 2.20 24.67
C ALA A 89 5.30 0.92 23.85
N LYS A 90 5.91 0.74 22.68
CA LYS A 90 5.72 -0.46 21.86
C LYS A 90 6.36 -1.71 22.46
N LEU A 91 7.51 -1.57 23.11
CA LEU A 91 8.21 -2.69 23.75
C LEU A 91 7.50 -3.18 25.01
N SER A 92 6.92 -2.27 25.79
CA SER A 92 6.20 -2.59 27.02
C SER A 92 4.82 -3.21 26.79
N GLY A 93 4.17 -2.93 25.65
CA GLY A 93 2.86 -3.50 25.28
C GLY A 93 2.88 -4.94 24.73
N GLY A 94 4.06 -5.56 24.57
CA GLY A 94 4.22 -6.93 24.07
C GLY A 94 4.20 -8.04 25.12
N ALA A 95 4.01 -7.69 26.40
CA ALA A 95 3.93 -8.63 27.53
C ALA A 95 2.54 -8.56 28.19
N SER A 96 1.52 -9.09 27.53
CA SER A 96 0.23 -9.45 28.13
C SER A 96 -0.40 -10.59 27.34
#